data_AF-A0A929VD58-F1
#
_entry.id   AF-A0A929VD58-F1
#
_cell.length_a   1.000
_cell.length_b   1.000
_cell.length_c   1.000
_cell.angle_alpha   90.00
_cell.angle_beta   90.00
_cell.angle_gamma   90.00
#
_symmetry.space_group_name_H-M   'P 1'
#
loop_
_entity.id
_entity.type
_entity.pdbx_description
1 polymer ?
#
loop_
_entity_poly.entity_id
_entity_poly.type
_entity_poly.pdbx_seq_one_letter_code
_entity_poly.pdbx_strand_id
1 'polypeptide(L)'
;MKSIQAPLFELPAFLTLNKELEKPSSCVQVDGCTGSEKLHLMDACGADFRSRILVTYSDLRAKELLEDARFYDRNVLLYPAKDLIFYQA
;
A
#
# COMPACT_ATOMS: atom_id res chain seq x y z
N MET A 1 -8.65 -2.36 10.09
CA MET A 1 -9.42 -3.02 11.18
C MET A 1 -8.45 -3.82 12.07
N LYS A 2 -8.40 -3.56 13.39
CA LYS A 2 -7.40 -4.18 14.29
C LYS A 2 -7.46 -5.71 14.33
N SER A 3 -8.63 -6.31 14.14
CA SER A 3 -8.81 -7.78 14.15
C SER A 3 -8.13 -8.48 12.97
N ILE A 4 -8.15 -7.86 11.78
CA ILE A 4 -7.60 -8.45 10.56
C ILE A 4 -6.07 -8.32 10.55
N GLN A 5 -5.55 -7.24 11.13
CA GLN A 5 -4.11 -6.97 11.22
C GLN A 5 -3.37 -7.80 12.28
N ALA A 6 -4.07 -8.30 13.31
CA ALA A 6 -3.43 -9.01 14.42
C ALA A 6 -2.51 -10.17 13.99
N PRO A 7 -2.89 -11.04 13.03
CA PRO A 7 -2.01 -12.11 12.54
C PRO A 7 -0.70 -11.62 11.92
N LEU A 8 -0.66 -10.42 11.32
CA LEU A 8 0.58 -9.88 10.75
C LEU A 8 1.60 -9.58 11.84
N PHE A 9 1.16 -9.09 13.00
CA PHE A 9 2.04 -8.80 14.14
C PHE A 9 2.60 -10.05 14.84
N GLU A 10 2.06 -11.23 14.52
CA GLU A 10 2.60 -12.52 14.97
C GLU A 10 3.70 -13.05 14.02
N LEU A 11 3.84 -12.48 12.82
CA LEU A 11 4.84 -12.90 11.83
C LEU A 11 6.19 -12.21 12.08
N PRO A 12 7.27 -12.95 12.36
CA PRO A 12 8.60 -12.36 12.58
C PRO A 12 9.12 -11.55 11.39
N ALA A 13 8.78 -11.97 10.16
CA ALA A 13 9.15 -11.26 8.94
C ALA A 13 8.52 -9.86 8.87
N PHE A 14 7.25 -9.73 9.29
CA PHE A 14 6.54 -8.45 9.31
C PHE A 14 7.09 -7.51 10.39
N LEU A 15 7.38 -8.04 11.59
CA LEU A 15 8.02 -7.26 12.65
C LEU A 15 9.39 -6.74 12.23
N THR A 16 10.18 -7.58 11.55
CA THR A 16 11.48 -7.20 11.00
C THR A 16 11.33 -6.10 9.95
N LEU A 17 10.36 -6.25 9.04
CA LEU A 17 10.05 -5.23 8.03
C LEU A 17 9.69 -3.89 8.67
N ASN A 18 8.77 -3.85 9.64
CA ASN A 18 8.36 -2.60 10.27
C ASN A 18 9.53 -1.92 10.98
N LYS A 19 10.37 -2.70 11.67
CA LYS A 19 11.57 -2.18 12.33
C LYS A 19 12.59 -1.59 11.35
N GLU A 20 12.75 -2.17 10.17
CA GLU A 20 13.60 -1.60 9.13
C GLU A 20 13.04 -0.28 8.59
N LEU A 21 11.71 -0.17 8.43
CA LEU A 21 11.02 1.04 7.97
C LEU A 21 11.07 2.21 8.95
N GLU A 22 11.38 1.98 10.24
CA GLU A 22 11.61 3.05 11.22
C GLU A 22 12.91 3.84 10.95
N LYS A 23 13.85 3.26 10.20
CA LYS A 23 15.11 3.92 9.90
C LYS A 23 14.93 4.98 8.81
N PRO A 24 15.58 6.16 8.95
CA PRO A 24 15.51 7.18 7.91
C PRO A 24 16.09 6.64 6.59
N SER A 25 15.38 6.91 5.49
CA SER A 25 15.78 6.50 4.13
C SER A 25 15.95 4.99 3.93
N SER A 26 15.26 4.15 4.73
CA SER A 26 15.21 2.71 4.53
C SER A 26 14.46 2.31 3.25
N CYS A 27 14.83 1.17 2.66
CA CYS A 27 14.08 0.53 1.59
C CYS A 27 13.97 -0.96 1.91
N VAL A 28 12.76 -1.51 1.80
CA VAL A 28 12.49 -2.94 2.05
C VAL A 28 11.77 -3.51 0.83
N GLN A 29 12.18 -4.70 0.40
CA GLN A 29 11.50 -5.47 -0.62
C GLN A 29 10.76 -6.64 0.05
N VAL A 30 9.51 -6.85 -0.37
CA VAL A 30 8.69 -8.00 0.03
C VAL A 30 8.35 -8.80 -1.21
N ASP A 31 8.45 -10.12 -1.09
CA ASP A 31 8.06 -11.07 -2.13
C ASP A 31 7.17 -12.16 -1.54
N GLY A 32 6.42 -12.86 -2.40
CA GLY A 32 5.54 -13.97 -2.04
C GLY A 32 4.10 -13.58 -1.68
N CYS A 33 3.76 -12.29 -1.68
CA CYS A 33 2.37 -11.85 -1.43
C CYS A 33 1.52 -11.91 -2.71
N THR A 34 0.30 -12.42 -2.61
CA THR A 34 -0.62 -12.53 -3.76
C THR A 34 -1.99 -11.92 -3.49
N GLY A 35 -2.65 -11.41 -4.54
CA GLY A 35 -4.01 -10.88 -4.44
C GLY A 35 -4.20 -9.84 -3.32
N SER A 36 -5.15 -10.13 -2.43
CA SER A 36 -5.56 -9.30 -1.30
C SER A 36 -4.54 -9.24 -0.15
N GLU A 37 -3.60 -10.18 -0.08
CA GLU A 37 -2.53 -10.17 0.94
C GLU A 37 -1.64 -8.94 0.80
N LYS A 38 -1.43 -8.47 -0.44
CA LYS A 38 -0.65 -7.25 -0.72
C LYS A 38 -1.27 -6.04 -0.05
N LEU A 39 -2.58 -5.88 -0.18
CA LEU A 39 -3.31 -4.77 0.42
C LEU A 39 -3.36 -4.86 1.93
N HIS A 40 -3.56 -6.07 2.46
CA HIS A 40 -3.52 -6.29 3.90
C HIS A 40 -2.16 -5.89 4.48
N LEU A 41 -1.07 -6.31 3.81
CA LEU A 41 0.28 -5.92 4.17
C LEU A 41 0.48 -4.41 4.05
N MET A 42 0.08 -3.79 2.94
CA MET A 42 0.19 -2.34 2.70
C MET A 42 -0.57 -1.50 3.75
N ASP A 43 -1.73 -1.96 4.21
CA ASP A 43 -2.51 -1.30 5.24
C ASP A 43 -1.91 -1.47 6.66
N ALA A 44 -1.28 -2.60 6.94
CA ALA A 44 -0.62 -2.81 8.23
C ALA A 44 0.77 -2.15 8.27
N CYS A 45 1.48 -2.15 7.15
CA CYS A 45 2.78 -1.52 7.01
C CYS A 45 2.67 -0.02 7.24
N GLY A 46 3.54 0.49 8.11
CA GLY A 46 3.62 1.91 8.34
C GLY A 46 2.31 2.52 8.82
N ALA A 47 1.55 1.77 9.63
CA ALA A 47 0.33 2.24 10.29
C ALA A 47 0.56 3.52 11.12
N ASP A 48 1.80 3.76 11.56
CA ASP A 48 2.21 4.97 12.29
C ASP A 48 2.54 6.17 11.37
N PHE A 49 2.62 5.98 10.04
CA PHE A 49 2.81 7.08 9.12
C PHE A 49 1.51 7.84 8.89
N ARG A 50 1.58 9.16 9.00
CA ARG A 50 0.44 10.06 8.73
C ARG A 50 -0.12 9.92 7.31
N SER A 51 0.72 9.59 6.34
CA SER A 51 0.32 9.51 4.93
C SER A 51 1.13 8.44 4.22
N ARG A 52 0.46 7.71 3.33
CA ARG A 52 1.04 6.60 2.56
C ARG A 52 0.73 6.82 1.08
N ILE A 53 1.72 6.63 0.22
CA ILE A 53 1.58 6.75 -1.23
C ILE A 53 1.77 5.36 -1.82
N LEU A 54 0.74 4.87 -2.50
CA LEU A 54 0.77 3.61 -3.24
C LEU A 54 0.95 3.95 -4.72
N VAL A 55 2.03 3.41 -5.32
CA VAL A 55 2.32 3.60 -6.75
C VAL A 55 2.20 2.25 -7.45
N THR A 56 1.52 2.23 -8.58
CA THR A 56 1.34 1.03 -9.41
C THR A 56 1.47 1.36 -10.89
N TYR A 57 1.52 0.33 -11.72
CA TYR A 57 1.92 0.42 -13.13
C TYR A 57 0.81 0.83 -14.11
N SER A 58 -0.46 0.87 -13.69
CA SER A 58 -1.57 1.27 -14.57
C SER A 58 -2.75 1.87 -13.81
N ASP A 59 -3.53 2.70 -14.50
CA ASP A 59 -4.76 3.28 -13.96
C ASP A 59 -5.80 2.23 -13.60
N LEU A 60 -5.92 1.17 -14.41
CA LEU A 60 -6.81 0.05 -14.09
C LEU A 60 -6.42 -0.59 -12.76
N ARG A 61 -5.12 -0.87 -12.58
CA ARG A 61 -4.63 -1.47 -11.34
C ARG A 61 -4.79 -0.51 -10.15
N ALA A 62 -4.63 0.79 -10.37
CA ALA A 62 -4.82 1.79 -9.32
C ALA A 62 -6.29 1.88 -8.87
N LYS A 63 -7.25 1.72 -9.79
CA LYS A 63 -8.69 1.63 -9.47
C LYS A 63 -9.03 0.37 -8.69
N GLU A 64 -8.51 -0.79 -9.09
CA GLU A 64 -8.67 -2.04 -8.33
C GLU A 64 -8.13 -1.90 -6.90
N LEU A 65 -6.91 -1.35 -6.75
CA LEU A 65 -6.32 -1.10 -5.44
C LEU A 65 -7.14 -0.12 -4.60
N LEU A 66 -7.73 0.92 -5.22
CA LEU A 66 -8.60 1.87 -4.51
C LEU A 66 -9.84 1.17 -3.95
N GLU A 67 -10.49 0.30 -4.73
CA GLU A 67 -11.67 -0.44 -4.29
C GLU A 67 -11.35 -1.37 -3.12
N ASP A 68 -10.26 -2.13 -3.23
CA ASP A 68 -9.80 -3.02 -2.16
C ASP A 68 -9.36 -2.23 -0.92
N ALA A 69 -8.66 -1.10 -1.09
CA ALA A 69 -8.12 -0.32 0.03
C ALA A 69 -9.22 0.31 0.88
N ARG A 70 -10.38 0.63 0.27
CA ARG A 70 -11.56 1.16 0.97
C ARG A 70 -12.14 0.22 2.02
N PHE A 71 -11.84 -1.07 1.93
CA PHE A 71 -12.17 -2.03 2.98
C PHE A 71 -11.41 -1.75 4.28
N TYR A 72 -10.17 -1.28 4.19
CA TYR A 72 -9.29 -1.03 5.32
C TYR A 72 -9.38 0.43 5.83
N ASP A 73 -9.38 1.39 4.91
CA ASP A 73 -9.50 2.82 5.18
C ASP A 73 -10.41 3.49 4.15
N ARG A 74 -11.44 4.21 4.62
CA ARG A 74 -12.38 4.91 3.75
C ARG A 74 -11.79 6.20 3.15
N ASN A 75 -10.71 6.72 3.71
CA ASN A 75 -10.08 7.99 3.30
C ASN A 75 -9.00 7.82 2.24
N VAL A 76 -9.10 6.77 1.41
CA VAL A 76 -8.15 6.53 0.31
C VAL A 76 -8.58 7.31 -0.93
N LEU A 77 -7.63 8.05 -1.51
CA LEU A 77 -7.82 8.87 -2.70
C LEU A 77 -7.01 8.28 -3.86
N LEU A 78 -7.57 8.35 -5.07
CA LEU A 78 -6.87 8.02 -6.31
C LEU A 78 -6.45 9.32 -7.00
N TYR A 79 -5.15 9.45 -7.24
CA TYR A 79 -4.61 10.49 -8.12
C TYR A 79 -4.48 9.89 -9.54
N PRO A 80 -5.34 10.26 -10.50
CA PRO A 80 -5.34 9.65 -11.82
C PRO A 80 -4.07 10.04 -12.59
N ALA A 81 -3.60 9.15 -13.47
CA ALA A 81 -2.61 9.55 -14.45
C ALA A 81 -3.16 10.72 -15.29
N LYS A 82 -2.28 11.65 -15.66
CA LYS A 82 -2.64 12.68 -16.63
C LYS A 82 -2.63 12.05 -18.01
N ASP A 83 -3.74 12.15 -18.72
CA ASP A 83 -3.71 11.96 -20.17
C ASP A 83 -2.75 13.01 -20.73
N LEU A 84 -1.70 12.54 -21.41
CA LEU A 84 -0.88 13.38 -22.28
C LEU A 84 -1.80 13.78 -23.43
N ILE A 85 -2.58 14.84 -23.22
CA ILE A 85 -3.26 15.52 -24.31
C ILE A 85 -2.14 16.14 -25.13
N PHE A 86 -1.74 15.45 -26.20
CA PHE A 86 -0.90 16.04 -27.22
C PHE A 86 -1.68 17.24 -27.73
N TYR A 87 -1.26 18.45 -27.36
CA TYR A 87 -1.60 19.63 -28.13
C TYR A 87 -1.00 19.42 -29.52
N GLN A 88 -1.76 18.84 -30.43
CA GLN A 88 -1.55 19.07 -31.85
C GLN A 88 -1.88 20.54 -32.06
N ALA A 89 -0.82 21.36 -32.10
CA ALA A 89 -0.87 22.71 -32.64
C ALA A 89 -0.90 22.64 -34.17
#